data_AF-A0A317HBR2-F1
#
_entry.id   AF-A0A317HBR2-F1
#
_cell.length_a   1.000
_cell.length_b   1.000
_cell.length_c   1.000
_cell.angle_alpha   90.00
_cell.angle_beta   90.00
_cell.angle_gamma   90.00
#
_symmetry.space_group_name_H-M   'P 1'
#
loop_
_entity.id
_entity.type
_entity.pdbx_description
1 polymer ?
#
loop_
_entity_poly.entity_id
_entity_poly.type
_entity_poly.pdbx_seq_one_letter_code
_entity_poly.pdbx_strand_id
1 'polypeptide(L)'
;MATTEPRTAATQKRYRTLAVVKQEAITRVEKQLEDSVFVWPHLLVREFMAAMMMTFVLTVVSLAIDAPLRGHSNPNLTPNPAKAPWYFLGLQEQLHYFPPTIAGVLLPGFALVGLALLPYVDRNPSRAFEDRKLSITVFTIFAIYFAVTVLAGSFFRGSGWQWIWPWQHIYFDL
;
A
#
# COMPACT_ATOMS: atom_id res chain seq x y z
N MET A 1 -14.73 95.66 -4.05
CA MET A 1 -14.37 94.91 -2.83
C MET A 1 -14.16 93.47 -3.27
N ALA A 2 -12.92 93.09 -3.59
CA ALA A 2 -12.57 91.77 -4.12
C ALA A 2 -11.68 91.06 -3.09
N THR A 3 -12.16 89.95 -2.55
CA THR A 3 -11.47 89.13 -1.54
C THR A 3 -10.63 88.08 -2.25
N THR A 4 -9.31 88.17 -2.11
CA THR A 4 -8.36 87.15 -2.59
C THR A 4 -8.09 86.14 -1.46
N GLU A 5 -8.52 84.88 -1.64
CA GLU A 5 -8.14 83.79 -0.74
C GLU A 5 -6.72 83.28 -1.04
N PRO A 6 -5.91 82.92 -0.03
CA PRO A 6 -4.61 82.31 -0.25
C PRO A 6 -4.76 80.82 -0.60
N ARG A 7 -4.30 80.41 -1.79
CA ARG A 7 -4.14 79.00 -2.18
C ARG A 7 -3.14 78.31 -1.24
N THR A 8 -3.63 77.39 -0.41
CA THR A 8 -2.80 76.48 0.39
C THR A 8 -2.09 75.48 -0.51
N ALA A 9 -0.76 75.53 -0.53
CA ALA A 9 0.08 74.59 -1.27
C ALA A 9 0.01 73.19 -0.63
N ALA A 10 -0.58 72.23 -1.34
CA ALA A 10 -0.60 70.84 -0.93
C ALA A 10 0.83 70.29 -0.86
N THR A 11 1.27 69.91 0.36
CA THR A 11 2.56 69.25 0.58
C THR A 11 2.53 67.84 -0.03
N GLN A 12 3.12 67.68 -1.22
CA GLN A 12 3.39 66.36 -1.79
C GLN A 12 4.47 65.65 -0.98
N LYS A 13 4.08 64.74 -0.08
CA LYS A 13 5.03 63.81 0.53
C LYS A 13 5.51 62.80 -0.51
N ARG A 14 6.79 62.90 -0.91
CA ARG A 14 7.48 61.91 -1.75
C ARG A 14 7.81 60.68 -0.92
N TYR A 15 7.07 59.61 -1.11
CA TYR A 15 7.44 58.29 -0.59
C TYR A 15 8.56 57.72 -1.49
N ARG A 16 9.75 57.52 -0.91
CA ARG A 16 10.89 56.90 -1.60
C ARG A 16 10.76 55.38 -1.45
N THR A 17 10.51 54.68 -2.54
CA THR A 17 10.43 53.21 -2.60
C THR A 17 11.80 52.62 -2.28
N LEU A 18 12.00 52.11 -1.05
CA LEU A 18 13.32 51.67 -0.59
C LEU A 18 13.72 50.25 -1.02
N ALA A 19 12.79 49.42 -1.46
CA ALA A 19 13.08 48.22 -2.24
C ALA A 19 11.76 47.67 -2.80
N VAL A 20 11.73 47.38 -4.10
CA VAL A 20 10.74 46.45 -4.64
C VAL A 20 11.33 45.07 -4.48
N VAL A 21 10.97 44.41 -3.39
CA VAL A 21 11.20 42.97 -3.26
C VAL A 21 10.25 42.31 -4.25
N LYS A 22 10.79 41.79 -5.35
CA LYS A 22 10.06 40.92 -6.26
C LYS A 22 9.76 39.66 -5.46
N GLN A 23 8.58 39.63 -4.86
CA GLN A 23 8.03 38.45 -4.22
C GLN A 23 7.94 37.44 -5.36
N GLU A 24 8.91 36.53 -5.46
CA GLU A 24 8.79 35.40 -6.37
C GLU A 24 7.45 34.78 -6.02
N ALA A 25 6.53 34.84 -6.99
CA ALA A 25 5.21 34.29 -6.84
C ALA A 25 5.45 32.85 -6.42
N ILE A 26 5.23 32.57 -5.13
CA ILE A 26 5.00 31.23 -4.64
C ILE A 26 3.88 30.78 -5.55
N THR A 27 4.24 30.00 -6.58
CA THR A 27 3.28 29.44 -7.51
C THR A 27 2.61 28.41 -6.65
N ARG A 28 1.61 28.89 -5.91
CA ARG A 28 0.68 28.08 -5.16
C ARG A 28 0.01 27.31 -6.28
N VAL A 29 0.55 26.12 -6.55
CA VAL A 29 -0.08 25.13 -7.40
C VAL A 29 -1.48 25.06 -6.84
N GLU A 30 -2.43 25.62 -7.58
CA GLU A 30 -3.84 25.67 -7.22
C GLU A 30 -4.23 24.21 -7.09
N LYS A 31 -4.15 23.67 -5.87
CA LYS A 31 -4.58 22.30 -5.60
C LYS A 31 -6.05 22.34 -5.96
N GLN A 32 -6.44 21.63 -7.03
CA GLN A 32 -7.84 21.56 -7.42
C GLN A 32 -8.64 21.30 -6.15
N LEU A 33 -9.65 22.13 -5.91
CA LEU A 33 -10.54 21.98 -4.77
C LEU A 33 -11.24 20.63 -4.93
N GLU A 34 -10.62 19.59 -4.35
CA GLU A 34 -11.20 18.27 -4.22
C GLU A 34 -12.49 18.45 -3.42
N ASP A 35 -13.59 17.95 -3.97
CA ASP A 35 -14.91 18.00 -3.35
C ASP A 35 -14.89 17.20 -2.04
N SER A 36 -14.45 17.87 -0.99
CA SER A 36 -14.14 17.28 0.30
C SER A 36 -15.36 17.36 1.19
N VAL A 37 -15.87 16.20 1.54
CA VAL A 37 -17.03 16.05 2.41
C VAL A 37 -16.54 15.82 3.83
N PHE A 38 -17.29 16.31 4.82
CA PHE A 38 -17.00 16.04 6.22
C PHE A 38 -16.99 14.52 6.50
N VAL A 39 -15.93 14.07 7.20
CA VAL A 39 -15.72 12.69 7.65
C VAL A 39 -16.96 12.16 8.40
N TRP A 40 -17.45 12.98 9.33
CA TRP A 40 -18.72 12.75 9.99
C TRP A 40 -19.86 13.45 9.22
N PRO A 41 -21.00 12.79 8.95
CA PRO A 41 -21.29 11.37 9.13
C PRO A 41 -20.91 10.49 7.90
N HIS A 42 -20.59 11.11 6.77
CA HIS A 42 -20.59 10.44 5.45
C HIS A 42 -19.60 9.28 5.32
N LEU A 43 -18.36 9.47 5.78
CA LEU A 43 -17.33 8.45 5.70
C LEU A 43 -17.54 7.37 6.77
N LEU A 44 -17.85 7.79 8.00
CA LEU A 44 -18.05 6.88 9.12
C LEU A 44 -19.21 5.91 8.93
N VAL A 45 -20.34 6.36 8.36
CA VAL A 45 -21.47 5.46 8.08
C VAL A 45 -21.08 4.41 7.04
N ARG A 46 -20.32 4.78 6.00
CA ARG A 46 -19.86 3.84 4.96
C ARG A 46 -18.87 2.82 5.53
N GLU A 47 -17.90 3.27 6.32
CA GLU A 47 -16.92 2.39 6.96
C GLU A 47 -17.58 1.46 7.99
N PHE A 48 -18.53 1.96 8.78
CA PHE A 48 -19.28 1.15 9.73
C PHE A 48 -20.08 0.05 9.03
N MET A 49 -20.77 0.38 7.93
CA MET A 49 -21.48 -0.62 7.11
C MET A 49 -20.53 -1.65 6.49
N ALA A 50 -19.37 -1.21 5.98
CA ALA A 50 -18.34 -2.12 5.46
C ALA A 50 -17.77 -3.04 6.55
N ALA A 51 -17.56 -2.52 7.76
CA ALA A 51 -17.10 -3.29 8.91
C ALA A 51 -18.15 -4.33 9.34
N MET A 52 -19.43 -3.95 9.45
CA MET A 52 -20.52 -4.89 9.73
C MET A 52 -20.60 -5.99 8.68
N MET A 53 -20.51 -5.64 7.39
CA MET A 53 -20.51 -6.61 6.29
C MET A 53 -19.32 -7.56 6.38
N MET A 54 -18.12 -7.05 6.66
CA MET A 54 -16.92 -7.86 6.85
C MET A 54 -17.06 -8.82 8.03
N THR A 55 -17.52 -8.34 9.19
CA THR A 55 -17.77 -9.18 10.36
C THR A 55 -18.80 -10.26 10.05
N PHE A 56 -19.90 -9.91 9.38
CA PHE A 56 -20.91 -10.87 8.99
C PHE A 56 -20.35 -11.97 8.07
N VAL A 57 -19.60 -11.60 7.03
CA VAL A 57 -18.96 -12.55 6.11
C VAL A 57 -17.99 -13.47 6.87
N LEU A 58 -17.13 -12.92 7.73
CA LEU A 58 -16.19 -13.70 8.53
C LEU A 58 -16.92 -14.66 9.49
N THR A 59 -18.01 -14.23 10.12
CA THR A 59 -18.83 -15.09 10.99
C THR A 59 -19.48 -16.21 10.19
N VAL A 60 -20.07 -15.92 9.03
CA VAL A 60 -20.68 -16.96 8.17
C VAL A 60 -19.63 -17.96 7.69
N VAL A 61 -18.46 -17.50 7.26
CA VAL A 61 -17.36 -18.38 6.83
C VAL A 61 -16.87 -19.24 8.01
N SER A 62 -16.73 -18.66 9.19
CA SER A 62 -16.29 -19.38 10.39
C SER A 62 -17.30 -20.43 10.87
N LEU A 63 -18.60 -20.26 10.58
CA LEU A 63 -19.63 -21.24 10.89
C LEU A 63 -19.76 -22.33 9.81
N ALA A 64 -19.40 -22.01 8.56
CA ALA A 64 -19.52 -22.91 7.42
C ALA A 64 -18.27 -23.77 7.19
N ILE A 65 -17.09 -23.28 7.60
CA ILE A 65 -15.79 -23.94 7.38
C ILE A 65 -15.13 -24.16 8.74
N ASP A 66 -15.09 -25.41 9.18
CA ASP A 66 -14.35 -25.80 10.37
C ASP A 66 -12.84 -25.69 10.14
N ALA A 67 -12.14 -25.10 11.10
CA ALA A 67 -10.69 -25.15 11.12
C ALA A 67 -10.24 -26.58 11.50
N PRO A 68 -9.44 -27.27 10.69
CA PRO A 68 -8.93 -28.59 11.01
C PRO A 68 -7.95 -28.49 12.18
N LEU A 69 -8.45 -28.81 13.37
CA LEU A 69 -7.64 -28.88 14.58
C LEU A 69 -6.76 -30.13 14.51
N ARG A 70 -5.45 -29.92 14.35
CA ARG A 70 -4.46 -31.01 14.48
C ARG A 70 -4.34 -31.43 15.95
N GLY A 71 -3.82 -32.63 16.17
CA GLY A 71 -3.52 -33.13 17.52
C GLY A 71 -2.53 -32.24 18.27
N HIS A 72 -2.38 -32.48 19.58
CA HIS A 72 -1.44 -31.73 20.40
C HIS A 72 -0.02 -31.76 19.83
N SER A 73 0.67 -30.62 19.90
CA SER A 73 2.03 -30.45 19.42
C SER A 73 2.98 -31.47 20.04
N ASN A 74 3.71 -32.20 19.20
CA ASN A 74 4.75 -33.14 19.61
C ASN A 74 6.11 -32.68 19.06
N PRO A 75 7.06 -32.25 19.92
CA PRO A 75 8.39 -31.81 19.47
C PRO A 75 9.22 -32.88 18.76
N ASN A 76 8.90 -34.17 18.95
CA ASN A 76 9.62 -35.29 18.34
C ASN A 76 9.06 -35.71 16.97
N LEU A 77 7.98 -35.08 16.50
CA LEU A 77 7.31 -35.44 15.25
C LEU A 77 7.04 -34.19 14.40
N THR A 78 7.77 -34.09 13.28
CA THR A 78 7.51 -33.05 12.28
C THR A 78 6.50 -33.57 11.26
N PRO A 79 5.32 -32.93 11.10
CA PRO A 79 4.36 -33.34 10.09
C PRO A 79 4.92 -33.17 8.68
N ASN A 80 4.58 -34.09 7.77
CA ASN A 80 4.97 -34.02 6.37
C ASN A 80 3.73 -34.23 5.49
N PRO A 81 3.31 -33.24 4.68
CA PRO A 81 3.94 -31.93 4.44
C PRO A 81 3.63 -30.89 5.52
N ALA A 82 4.67 -30.19 5.99
CA ALA A 82 4.51 -29.01 6.84
C ALA A 82 4.28 -27.76 5.97
N LYS A 83 3.02 -27.47 5.61
CA LYS A 83 2.66 -26.22 4.92
C LYS A 83 2.48 -25.07 5.91
N ALA A 84 3.07 -23.93 5.59
CA ALA A 84 2.85 -22.67 6.28
C ALA A 84 1.46 -22.11 5.95
N PRO A 85 0.94 -21.17 6.75
CA PRO A 85 -0.26 -20.42 6.40
C PRO A 85 -0.16 -19.78 5.01
N TRP A 86 -1.29 -19.63 4.31
CA TRP A 86 -1.33 -19.23 2.90
C TRP A 86 -0.61 -17.91 2.58
N TYR A 87 -0.63 -16.95 3.52
CA TYR A 87 0.07 -15.67 3.39
C TYR A 87 1.60 -15.79 3.52
N PHE A 88 2.12 -16.90 4.03
CA PHE A 88 3.54 -17.24 4.08
C PHE A 88 3.97 -18.30 3.06
N LEU A 89 3.04 -18.95 2.36
CA LEU A 89 3.39 -20.01 1.39
C LEU A 89 4.31 -19.50 0.27
N GLY A 90 4.13 -18.28 -0.20
CA GLY A 90 5.02 -17.69 -1.20
C GLY A 90 6.46 -17.56 -0.72
N LEU A 91 6.67 -17.24 0.56
CA LEU A 91 8.01 -17.20 1.18
C LEU A 91 8.54 -18.61 1.45
N GLN A 92 7.68 -19.54 1.88
CA GLN A 92 8.07 -20.93 2.07
C GLN A 92 8.56 -21.56 0.77
N GLU A 93 7.92 -21.23 -0.35
CA GLU A 93 8.34 -21.68 -1.67
C GLU A 93 9.75 -21.18 -2.02
N GLN A 94 10.10 -19.95 -1.63
CA GLN A 94 11.45 -19.43 -1.80
C GLN A 94 12.47 -20.13 -0.88
N LEU A 95 12.09 -20.49 0.35
CA LEU A 95 12.96 -21.24 1.26
C LEU A 95 13.35 -22.63 0.73
N HIS A 96 12.56 -23.20 -0.18
CA HIS A 96 12.93 -24.45 -0.85
C HIS A 96 14.07 -24.26 -1.85
N TYR A 97 14.13 -23.10 -2.52
CA TYR A 97 15.09 -22.81 -3.59
C TYR A 97 16.33 -22.07 -3.11
N PHE A 98 16.22 -21.29 -2.05
CA PHE A 98 17.29 -20.41 -1.56
C PHE A 98 17.67 -20.73 -0.11
N PRO A 99 18.91 -20.41 0.29
CA PRO A 99 19.30 -20.45 1.69
C PRO A 99 18.33 -19.66 2.59
N PRO A 100 18.07 -20.11 3.83
CA PRO A 100 17.12 -19.45 4.74
C PRO A 100 17.45 -17.98 5.01
N THR A 101 18.74 -17.60 4.99
CA THR A 101 19.17 -16.20 5.15
C THR A 101 18.70 -15.33 3.98
N ILE A 102 18.71 -15.85 2.76
CA ILE A 102 18.32 -15.11 1.56
C ILE A 102 16.80 -15.01 1.48
N ALA A 103 16.09 -16.13 1.51
CA ALA A 103 14.64 -16.14 1.34
C ALA A 103 13.86 -15.66 2.58
N GLY A 104 14.36 -15.96 3.78
CA GLY A 104 13.67 -15.62 5.02
C GLY A 104 13.98 -14.21 5.54
N VAL A 105 15.17 -13.67 5.29
CA VAL A 105 15.61 -12.39 5.88
C VAL A 105 15.87 -11.35 4.80
N LEU A 106 16.78 -11.62 3.87
CA LEU A 106 17.20 -10.60 2.90
C LEU A 106 16.09 -10.22 1.93
N LEU A 107 15.40 -11.18 1.32
CA LEU A 107 14.38 -10.89 0.30
C LEU A 107 13.18 -10.12 0.88
N PRO A 108 12.56 -10.54 2.02
CA PRO A 108 11.51 -9.75 2.67
C PRO A 108 12.05 -8.41 3.17
N GLY A 109 13.27 -8.38 3.72
CA GLY A 109 13.91 -7.17 4.20
C GLY A 109 14.10 -6.13 3.10
N PHE A 110 14.62 -6.53 1.93
CA PHE A 110 14.77 -5.66 0.78
C PHE A 110 13.43 -5.22 0.20
N ALA A 111 12.40 -6.09 0.21
CA ALA A 111 11.06 -5.69 -0.22
C ALA A 111 10.48 -4.59 0.68
N LEU A 112 10.61 -4.73 2.02
CA LEU A 112 10.14 -3.74 2.99
C LEU A 112 10.93 -2.43 2.91
N VAL A 113 12.26 -2.51 2.81
CA VAL A 113 13.12 -1.32 2.65
C VAL A 113 12.83 -0.64 1.31
N GLY A 114 12.66 -1.40 0.24
CA GLY A 114 12.25 -0.87 -1.06
C GLY A 114 10.90 -0.15 -1.00
N LEU A 115 9.92 -0.71 -0.29
CA LEU A 115 8.62 -0.09 -0.06
C LEU A 115 8.74 1.19 0.80
N ALA A 116 9.61 1.20 1.80
CA ALA A 116 9.87 2.38 2.62
C ALA A 116 10.60 3.50 1.83
N LEU A 117 11.44 3.12 0.85
CA LEU A 117 12.18 4.04 -0.01
C LEU A 117 11.35 4.57 -1.19
N LEU A 118 10.25 3.91 -1.55
CA LEU A 118 9.37 4.31 -2.67
C LEU A 118 9.02 5.81 -2.69
N PRO A 119 8.60 6.46 -1.58
CA PRO A 119 8.27 7.90 -1.62
C PRO A 119 9.47 8.81 -1.96
N TYR A 120 10.71 8.34 -1.78
CA TYR A 120 11.92 9.12 -2.08
C TYR A 120 12.46 8.88 -3.48
N VAL A 121 12.23 7.67 -4.01
CA VAL A 121 12.70 7.23 -5.33
C VAL A 121 11.69 7.60 -6.43
N ASP A 122 10.39 7.37 -6.19
CA ASP A 122 9.34 7.73 -7.14
C ASP A 122 8.91 9.19 -6.97
N ARG A 123 9.59 10.07 -7.70
CA ARG A 123 9.34 11.53 -7.70
C ARG A 123 8.37 11.97 -8.79
N ASN A 124 7.57 11.07 -9.35
CA ASN A 124 6.65 11.45 -10.43
C ASN A 124 5.61 12.47 -9.90
N PRO A 125 5.53 13.69 -10.48
CA PRO A 125 4.57 14.70 -10.06
C PRO A 125 3.13 14.33 -10.43
N SER A 126 2.93 13.46 -11.43
CA SER A 126 1.62 12.99 -11.85
C SER A 126 1.22 11.71 -11.13
N ARG A 127 -0.04 11.65 -10.69
CA ARG A 127 -0.67 10.43 -10.15
C ARG A 127 -1.48 9.67 -11.18
N ALA A 128 -1.55 10.16 -12.42
CA ALA A 128 -2.30 9.50 -13.48
C ALA A 128 -1.69 8.13 -13.81
N PHE A 129 -2.56 7.15 -14.11
CA PHE A 129 -2.12 5.80 -14.49
C PHE A 129 -1.21 5.81 -15.72
N GLU A 130 -1.49 6.70 -16.68
CA GLU A 130 -0.74 6.79 -17.94
C GLU A 130 0.70 7.25 -17.76
N ASP A 131 0.97 8.09 -16.77
CA ASP A 131 2.29 8.65 -16.49
C ASP A 131 3.16 7.72 -15.63
N ARG A 132 2.57 6.65 -15.07
CA ARG A 132 3.22 5.72 -14.12
C ARG A 132 3.31 4.28 -14.63
N LYS A 133 3.22 4.07 -15.95
CA LYS A 133 3.19 2.74 -16.59
C LYS A 133 4.34 1.84 -16.14
N LEU A 134 5.56 2.37 -15.98
CA LEU A 134 6.71 1.58 -15.50
C LEU A 134 6.47 1.11 -14.06
N SER A 135 6.22 2.02 -13.11
CA SER A 135 6.02 1.68 -11.70
C SER A 135 4.87 0.69 -11.51
N ILE A 136 3.76 0.90 -12.23
CA ILE A 136 2.60 0.01 -12.21
C ILE A 136 2.96 -1.36 -12.78
N THR A 137 3.67 -1.42 -13.90
CA THR A 137 4.08 -2.69 -14.52
C THR A 137 5.00 -3.48 -13.60
N VAL A 138 6.02 -2.84 -13.01
CA VAL A 138 6.95 -3.50 -12.08
C VAL A 138 6.22 -4.02 -10.84
N PHE A 139 5.34 -3.21 -10.24
CA PHE A 139 4.53 -3.65 -9.10
C PHE A 139 3.57 -4.78 -9.47
N THR A 140 2.98 -4.75 -10.66
CA THR A 140 2.09 -5.80 -11.16
C THR A 140 2.86 -7.11 -11.37
N ILE A 141 4.04 -7.06 -11.96
CA ILE A 141 4.92 -8.24 -12.10
C ILE A 141 5.28 -8.79 -10.72
N PHE A 142 5.64 -7.93 -9.76
CA PHE A 142 5.91 -8.34 -8.39
C PHE A 142 4.71 -9.03 -7.73
N ALA A 143 3.50 -8.47 -7.89
CA ALA A 143 2.27 -9.05 -7.36
C ALA A 143 1.93 -10.40 -8.01
N ILE A 144 2.08 -10.51 -9.34
CA ILE A 144 1.87 -11.75 -10.09
C ILE A 144 2.88 -12.81 -9.63
N TYR A 145 4.16 -12.45 -9.50
CA TYR A 145 5.19 -13.35 -8.99
C TYR A 145 4.81 -13.93 -7.62
N PHE A 146 4.39 -13.07 -6.68
CA PHE A 146 3.97 -13.53 -5.36
C PHE A 146 2.70 -14.39 -5.39
N ALA A 147 1.72 -14.02 -6.22
CA ALA A 147 0.51 -14.83 -6.40
C ALA A 147 0.83 -16.23 -6.96
N VAL A 148 1.71 -16.31 -7.96
CA VAL A 148 2.13 -17.57 -8.57
C VAL A 148 2.85 -18.46 -7.56
N THR A 149 3.75 -17.92 -6.74
CA THR A 149 4.46 -18.72 -5.72
C THR A 149 3.52 -19.21 -4.61
N VAL A 150 2.56 -18.38 -4.18
CA VAL A 150 1.52 -18.80 -3.22
C VAL A 150 0.65 -19.91 -3.80
N LEU A 151 0.21 -19.81 -5.06
CA LEU A 151 -0.59 -20.84 -5.72
C LEU A 151 0.21 -22.14 -5.92
N ALA A 152 1.50 -22.03 -6.29
CA ALA A 152 2.41 -23.16 -6.40
C ALA A 152 2.54 -23.90 -5.05
N GLY A 153 2.84 -23.17 -3.96
CA GLY A 153 2.92 -23.73 -2.62
C GLY A 153 1.60 -24.34 -2.12
N SER A 154 0.47 -23.74 -2.48
CA SER A 154 -0.86 -24.20 -2.08
C SER A 154 -1.22 -25.51 -2.75
N PHE A 155 -1.14 -25.59 -4.08
CA PHE A 155 -1.75 -26.67 -4.85
C PHE A 155 -0.76 -27.70 -5.40
N PHE A 156 0.49 -27.33 -5.65
CA PHE A 156 1.47 -28.16 -6.37
C PHE A 156 2.52 -28.78 -5.45
N ARG A 157 2.56 -28.41 -4.17
CA ARG A 157 3.50 -28.96 -3.18
C ARG A 157 2.87 -30.05 -2.33
N GLY A 158 3.55 -31.19 -2.24
CA GLY A 158 3.15 -32.34 -1.42
C GLY A 158 4.26 -32.85 -0.50
N SER A 159 4.24 -34.15 -0.18
CA SER A 159 5.20 -34.79 0.73
C SER A 159 6.65 -34.48 0.36
N GLY A 160 7.48 -34.11 1.34
CA GLY A 160 8.88 -33.74 1.14
C GLY A 160 9.07 -32.45 0.31
N TRP A 161 8.04 -31.60 0.24
CA TRP A 161 7.97 -30.43 -0.63
C TRP A 161 8.18 -30.74 -2.12
N GLN A 162 7.90 -31.97 -2.54
CA GLN A 162 8.01 -32.36 -3.94
C GLN A 162 6.88 -31.78 -4.78
N TRP A 163 7.15 -31.60 -6.07
CA TRP A 163 6.15 -31.18 -7.04
C TRP A 163 5.20 -32.34 -7.36
N ILE A 164 3.90 -32.13 -7.13
CA ILE A 164 2.86 -33.12 -7.39
C ILE A 164 1.73 -32.41 -8.15
N TRP A 165 1.24 -33.05 -9.20
CA TRP A 165 0.15 -32.48 -9.98
C TRP A 165 -1.18 -32.58 -9.21
N PRO A 166 -2.04 -31.54 -9.23
CA PRO A 166 -3.28 -31.53 -8.46
C PRO A 166 -4.25 -32.67 -8.78
N TRP A 167 -4.22 -33.21 -10.00
CA TRP A 167 -5.05 -34.35 -10.40
C TRP A 167 -4.53 -35.71 -9.92
N GLN A 168 -3.34 -35.78 -9.33
CA GLN A 168 -2.83 -36.99 -8.67
C GLN A 168 -3.20 -37.01 -7.19
N HIS A 169 -2.89 -35.94 -6.47
CA HIS A 169 -3.23 -35.78 -5.06
C HIS A 169 -3.13 -34.30 -4.64
N ILE A 170 -4.07 -33.82 -3.81
CA ILE A 170 -4.08 -32.45 -3.27
C ILE A 170 -3.75 -32.49 -1.79
N TYR A 171 -2.70 -31.80 -1.36
CA TYR A 171 -2.25 -31.72 0.03
C TYR A 171 -2.65 -30.39 0.67
N PHE A 172 -3.93 -30.01 0.59
CA PHE A 172 -4.40 -28.70 1.04
C PHE A 172 -5.28 -28.88 2.27
N ASP A 173 -4.70 -28.59 3.44
CA ASP A 173 -5.42 -28.46 4.71
C ASP A 173 -5.52 -26.96 4.99
N LEU A 174 -6.74 -26.41 5.03
CA LEU A 174 -6.99 -24.99 5.36
C LEU A 174 -6.83 -24.70 6.84
#